data_AF-A0AAD7G756-F1
#
_entry.id   AF-A0AAD7G756-F1
#
_cell.length_a   1.000
_cell.length_b   1.000
_cell.length_c   1.000
_cell.angle_alpha   90.00
_cell.angle_beta   90.00
_cell.angle_gamma   90.00
#
_symmetry.space_group_name_H-M   'P 1'
#
loop_
_entity.id
_entity.type
_entity.pdbx_description
1 polymer ?
#
loop_
_entity_poly.entity_id
_entity_poly.type
_entity_poly.pdbx_seq_one_letter_code
_entity_poly.pdbx_strand_id
1 'polypeptide(L)'
;MILIPWYLHLMSAIPLLNANLAAAVLESLLYGIYALLSLFTVYLMVTRHRESLKIRSAVAHSRFYSPLAFWTFSLLAIVTGHWLLTVLRLFLAFKNWEDGPGPRIFYSNLSQSTEVLKYAFLVAALLIGDGFLIHRLWVLWDFRTRIIIFPTITLLGLLGFGVGLTYQLSTYTANDSIFESAFRRWSTGVCFFSMVTILYTVGFVWYRLWDMGRVLRSFGMETPNTILRILIDSAALVAVPGLFHVISYQCGSDLQVIGIDCTPPMLGISNLLIQIRLHWNLAEQRAASGATENIKFATVTGKSQGDVNLESRSAC
;
A
#
# COMPACT_ATOMS: atom_id res chain seq x y z
N MET A 1 33.82 -15.84 -4.38
CA MET A 1 32.84 -16.57 -5.21
C MET A 1 32.73 -18.05 -4.79
N ILE A 2 32.73 -18.40 -3.48
CA ILE A 2 32.63 -19.80 -2.98
C ILE A 2 31.96 -19.85 -1.57
N LEU A 3 30.90 -19.06 -1.32
CA LEU A 3 30.12 -19.15 -0.05
C LEU A 3 28.61 -19.33 -0.27
N ILE A 4 28.18 -19.45 -1.52
CA ILE A 4 26.78 -19.63 -1.92
C ILE A 4 26.28 -21.09 -1.83
N PRO A 5 27.09 -22.17 -1.90
CA PRO A 5 26.54 -23.55 -2.00
C PRO A 5 25.76 -24.04 -0.77
N TRP A 6 26.18 -23.68 0.45
CA TRP A 6 25.60 -24.25 1.67
C TRP A 6 24.24 -23.63 2.05
N TYR A 7 24.00 -22.35 1.74
CA TYR A 7 22.70 -21.71 1.94
C TYR A 7 21.64 -22.24 0.97
N LEU A 8 22.02 -22.56 -0.27
CA LEU A 8 21.12 -23.17 -1.27
C LEU A 8 20.65 -24.57 -0.83
N HIS A 9 21.49 -25.36 -0.16
CA HIS A 9 21.07 -26.66 0.37
C HIS A 9 20.19 -26.59 1.62
N LEU A 10 20.27 -25.51 2.41
CA LEU A 10 19.34 -25.31 3.53
C LEU A 10 17.96 -24.85 3.03
N MET A 11 17.91 -24.07 1.93
CA MET A 11 16.68 -23.56 1.32
C MET A 11 15.96 -24.59 0.42
N SER A 12 16.60 -25.72 0.10
CA SER A 12 16.07 -26.77 -0.79
C SER A 12 15.31 -27.91 -0.10
N ALA A 13 15.07 -27.84 1.22
CA ALA A 13 14.50 -28.96 1.98
C ALA A 13 13.21 -28.65 2.73
N ILE A 14 12.58 -27.49 2.51
CA ILE A 14 11.28 -27.19 3.14
C ILE A 14 10.18 -27.76 2.25
N PRO A 15 9.44 -28.79 2.69
CA PRO A 15 8.35 -29.34 1.89
C PRO A 15 7.27 -28.29 1.68
N LEU A 16 6.69 -28.23 0.47
CA LEU A 16 5.61 -27.32 0.06
C LEU A 16 4.52 -27.09 1.13
N LEU A 17 4.14 -28.13 1.87
CA LEU A 17 3.16 -28.02 2.96
C LEU A 17 3.63 -27.12 4.10
N ASN A 18 4.89 -27.25 4.53
CA ASN A 18 5.48 -26.42 5.59
C ASN A 18 5.62 -24.97 5.13
N ALA A 19 5.96 -24.74 3.86
CA ALA A 19 6.03 -23.40 3.28
C ALA A 19 4.65 -22.72 3.25
N ASN A 20 3.59 -23.45 2.84
CA ASN A 20 2.21 -22.95 2.86
C ASN A 20 1.70 -22.69 4.29
N LEU A 21 2.03 -23.56 5.24
CA LEU A 21 1.69 -23.35 6.66
C LEU A 21 2.36 -22.09 7.22
N ALA A 22 3.67 -21.93 6.98
CA ALA A 22 4.40 -20.74 7.41
C ALA A 22 3.84 -19.46 6.74
N ALA A 23 3.53 -19.55 5.44
CA ALA A 23 2.90 -18.45 4.69
C ALA A 23 1.55 -18.05 5.32
N ALA A 24 0.67 -19.01 5.61
CA ALA A 24 -0.63 -18.74 6.20
C ALA A 24 -0.54 -18.08 7.59
N VAL A 25 0.41 -18.51 8.43
CA VAL A 25 0.65 -17.90 9.76
C VAL A 25 1.15 -16.46 9.61
N LEU A 26 2.16 -16.23 8.77
CA LEU A 26 2.71 -14.91 8.54
C LEU A 26 1.70 -13.96 7.90
N GLU A 27 0.96 -14.44 6.90
CA GLU A 27 -0.11 -13.70 6.25
C GLU A 27 -1.19 -13.31 7.26
N SER A 28 -1.60 -14.23 8.14
CA SER A 28 -2.62 -13.95 9.18
C SER A 28 -2.15 -12.90 10.19
N LEU A 29 -0.88 -12.93 10.59
CA LEU A 29 -0.29 -11.91 11.47
C LEU A 29 -0.29 -10.53 10.79
N LEU A 30 0.19 -10.48 9.55
CA LEU A 30 0.24 -9.23 8.77
C LEU A 30 -1.17 -8.69 8.47
N TYR A 31 -2.12 -9.57 8.16
CA TYR A 31 -3.52 -9.21 7.97
C TYR A 31 -4.13 -8.63 9.24
N GLY A 32 -3.85 -9.20 10.42
CA GLY A 32 -4.29 -8.65 11.69
C GLY A 32 -3.79 -7.23 11.94
N ILE A 33 -2.50 -6.97 11.67
CA ILE A 33 -1.91 -5.63 11.76
C ILE A 33 -2.58 -4.67 10.77
N TYR A 34 -2.76 -5.12 9.51
CA TYR A 34 -3.43 -4.35 8.47
C TYR A 34 -4.88 -3.99 8.86
N ALA A 35 -5.64 -4.96 9.38
CA ALA A 35 -7.02 -4.77 9.80
C ALA A 35 -7.11 -3.70 10.91
N LEU A 36 -6.26 -3.77 11.94
CA LEU A 36 -6.22 -2.76 13.01
C LEU A 36 -5.88 -1.36 12.47
N LEU A 37 -4.87 -1.25 11.60
CA LEU A 37 -4.51 0.01 10.95
C LEU A 37 -5.63 0.56 10.08
N SER A 38 -6.38 -0.32 9.40
CA SER A 38 -7.50 0.06 8.54
C SER A 38 -8.65 0.65 9.38
N LEU A 39 -8.98 0.00 10.50
CA LEU A 39 -9.99 0.49 11.45
C LEU A 39 -9.58 1.84 12.04
N PHE A 40 -8.31 1.98 12.43
CA PHE A 40 -7.79 3.25 12.94
C PHE A 40 -7.88 4.37 11.88
N THR A 41 -7.53 4.07 10.63
CA THR A 41 -7.62 5.04 9.52
C THR A 41 -9.07 5.44 9.26
N VAL A 42 -9.99 4.48 9.19
CA VAL A 42 -11.43 4.75 9.04
C VAL A 42 -11.97 5.58 10.19
N TYR A 43 -11.57 5.28 11.44
CA TYR A 43 -11.92 6.08 12.61
C TYR A 43 -11.45 7.54 12.47
N LEU A 44 -10.21 7.77 12.05
CA LEU A 44 -9.69 9.12 11.79
C LEU A 44 -10.47 9.83 10.67
N MET A 45 -10.87 9.11 9.61
CA MET A 45 -11.67 9.70 8.53
C MET A 45 -13.07 10.10 9.01
N VAL A 46 -13.74 9.24 9.79
CA VAL A 46 -15.10 9.49 10.30
C VAL A 46 -15.13 10.62 11.33
N THR A 47 -14.19 10.63 12.28
CA THR A 47 -14.09 11.70 13.29
C THR A 47 -13.89 13.05 12.64
N ARG A 48 -12.98 13.14 11.66
CA ARG A 48 -12.73 14.38 10.91
C ARG A 48 -13.90 14.80 10.02
N HIS A 49 -14.60 13.84 9.41
CA HIS A 49 -15.79 14.16 8.64
C HIS A 49 -16.86 14.80 9.53
N ARG A 50 -17.06 14.27 10.75
CA ARG A 50 -17.99 14.84 11.74
C ARG A 50 -17.58 16.25 12.20
N GLU A 51 -16.29 16.50 12.41
CA GLU A 51 -15.80 17.85 12.74
C GLU A 51 -16.00 18.85 11.60
N SER A 52 -15.75 18.42 10.36
CA SER A 52 -15.97 19.25 9.17
C SER A 52 -17.44 19.59 8.93
N LEU A 53 -18.39 18.77 9.40
CA LEU A 53 -19.83 19.06 9.32
C LEU A 53 -20.29 20.08 10.37
N LYS A 54 -19.57 20.21 11.49
CA LYS A 54 -19.86 21.19 12.54
C LYS A 54 -19.39 22.60 12.18
N ILE A 55 -18.31 22.72 11.41
CA ILE A 55 -17.78 24.00 10.92
C ILE A 55 -18.34 24.23 9.52
N ARG A 56 -19.25 25.20 9.36
CA ARG A 56 -20.00 25.52 8.12
C ARG A 56 -19.15 25.95 6.91
N SER A 57 -17.83 25.84 7.00
CA SER A 57 -16.84 26.19 5.99
C SER A 57 -16.14 24.91 5.51
N ALA A 58 -16.51 24.41 4.32
CA ALA A 58 -15.61 23.81 3.34
C ALA A 58 -16.37 22.97 2.29
N VAL A 59 -17.04 23.64 1.35
CA VAL A 59 -17.55 23.03 0.11
C VAL A 59 -16.41 22.41 -0.73
N ALA A 60 -15.15 22.79 -0.49
CA ALA A 60 -13.97 22.19 -1.13
C ALA A 60 -13.48 20.86 -0.50
N HIS A 61 -13.90 20.51 0.73
CA HIS A 61 -13.34 19.35 1.46
C HIS A 61 -14.00 17.99 1.16
N SER A 62 -15.23 17.99 0.66
CA SER A 62 -15.97 16.76 0.32
C SER A 62 -15.25 15.91 -0.74
N ARG A 63 -14.54 16.57 -1.67
CA ARG A 63 -13.94 15.92 -2.85
C ARG A 63 -12.67 15.09 -2.56
N PHE A 64 -11.98 15.34 -1.44
CA PHE A 64 -10.72 14.66 -1.11
C PHE A 64 -10.89 13.43 -0.21
N TYR A 65 -11.88 13.44 0.71
CA TYR A 65 -12.12 12.31 1.61
C TYR A 65 -12.84 11.14 0.91
N SER A 66 -13.69 11.46 -0.07
CA SER A 66 -14.41 10.45 -0.87
C SER A 66 -13.46 9.46 -1.61
N PRO A 67 -12.45 9.91 -2.38
CA PRO A 67 -11.55 8.97 -3.07
C PRO A 67 -10.64 8.19 -2.11
N LEU A 68 -10.13 8.81 -1.04
CA LEU A 68 -9.29 8.11 -0.04
C LEU A 68 -10.05 6.96 0.64
N ALA A 69 -11.33 7.18 0.96
CA ALA A 69 -12.18 6.17 1.55
C ALA A 69 -12.41 5.03 0.55
N PHE A 70 -12.71 5.37 -0.71
CA PHE A 70 -12.87 4.38 -1.78
C PHE A 70 -11.65 3.45 -1.91
N TRP A 71 -10.43 4.00 -1.99
CA TRP A 71 -9.21 3.20 -2.06
C TRP A 71 -9.03 2.30 -0.83
N THR A 72 -9.27 2.84 0.36
CA THR A 72 -9.12 2.11 1.62
C THR A 72 -10.11 0.95 1.74
N PHE A 73 -11.41 1.18 1.46
CA PHE A 73 -12.42 0.12 1.49
C PHE A 73 -12.20 -0.92 0.41
N SER A 74 -11.81 -0.50 -0.80
CA SER A 74 -11.56 -1.43 -1.91
C SER A 74 -10.37 -2.33 -1.60
N LEU A 75 -9.26 -1.77 -1.11
CA LEU A 75 -8.09 -2.55 -0.75
C LEU A 75 -8.38 -3.48 0.45
N LEU A 76 -9.15 -3.02 1.44
CA LEU A 76 -9.56 -3.83 2.58
C LEU A 76 -10.39 -5.04 2.14
N ALA A 77 -11.35 -4.83 1.24
CA ALA A 77 -12.19 -5.90 0.71
C ALA A 77 -11.36 -6.96 -0.04
N ILE A 78 -10.44 -6.52 -0.91
CA ILE A 78 -9.61 -7.43 -1.71
C ILE A 78 -8.61 -8.18 -0.83
N VAL A 79 -7.90 -7.50 0.07
CA VAL A 79 -6.93 -8.15 0.97
C VAL A 79 -7.62 -9.14 1.92
N THR A 80 -8.82 -8.80 2.40
CA THR A 80 -9.64 -9.73 3.21
C THR A 80 -10.07 -10.95 2.40
N GLY A 81 -10.48 -10.76 1.14
CA GLY A 81 -10.81 -11.86 0.23
C GLY A 81 -9.62 -12.77 -0.03
N HIS A 82 -8.43 -12.21 -0.27
CA HIS A 82 -7.19 -12.95 -0.42
C HIS A 82 -6.88 -13.81 0.82
N TRP A 83 -6.88 -13.19 2.01
CA TRP A 83 -6.61 -13.87 3.27
C TRP A 83 -7.63 -14.98 3.57
N LEU A 84 -8.93 -14.71 3.33
CA LEU A 84 -9.98 -15.71 3.50
C LEU A 84 -9.75 -16.93 2.61
N LEU A 85 -9.30 -16.74 1.37
CA LEU A 85 -8.95 -17.84 0.48
C LEU A 85 -7.74 -18.64 0.97
N THR A 86 -6.72 -17.98 1.52
CA THR A 86 -5.59 -18.69 2.16
C THR A 86 -6.08 -19.58 3.30
N VAL A 87 -6.91 -19.04 4.20
CA VAL A 87 -7.46 -19.78 5.34
C VAL A 87 -8.35 -20.94 4.86
N LEU A 88 -9.26 -20.70 3.91
CA LEU A 88 -10.13 -21.73 3.35
C LEU A 88 -9.32 -22.88 2.73
N ARG A 89 -8.26 -22.56 1.98
CA ARG A 89 -7.40 -23.58 1.38
C ARG A 89 -6.60 -24.36 2.40
N LEU A 90 -6.19 -23.72 3.50
CA LEU A 90 -5.58 -24.40 4.62
C LEU A 90 -6.53 -25.46 5.20
N PHE A 91 -7.78 -25.10 5.48
CA PHE A 91 -8.78 -26.05 5.97
C PHE A 91 -9.13 -27.15 4.97
N LEU A 92 -9.24 -26.83 3.67
CA LEU A 92 -9.47 -27.82 2.63
C LEU A 92 -8.30 -28.80 2.50
N ALA A 93 -7.06 -28.33 2.66
CA ALA A 93 -5.89 -29.21 2.66
C ALA A 93 -5.89 -30.17 3.86
N PHE A 94 -6.23 -29.68 5.07
CA PHE A 94 -6.38 -30.54 6.24
C PHE A 94 -7.54 -31.54 6.09
N LYS A 95 -8.68 -31.14 5.53
CA LYS A 95 -9.79 -32.06 5.26
C LYS A 95 -9.40 -33.16 4.27
N ASN A 96 -8.69 -32.81 3.20
CA ASN A 96 -8.20 -33.78 2.20
C ASN A 96 -7.06 -34.67 2.74
N TRP A 97 -6.48 -34.36 3.89
CA TRP A 97 -5.64 -35.29 4.63
C TRP A 97 -6.47 -36.47 5.14
N GLU A 98 -7.63 -36.19 5.71
CA GLU A 98 -8.49 -37.17 6.39
C GLU A 98 -9.26 -38.06 5.40
N ASP A 99 -9.70 -37.49 4.27
CA ASP A 99 -10.58 -38.15 3.30
C ASP A 99 -9.89 -38.62 1.98
N GLY A 100 -8.58 -38.37 1.77
CA GLY A 100 -7.94 -38.54 0.44
C GLY A 100 -6.43 -38.83 0.44
N PRO A 101 -5.75 -38.83 -0.72
CA PRO A 101 -4.35 -39.27 -0.87
C PRO A 101 -3.30 -38.28 -0.32
N GLY A 102 -3.72 -37.30 0.49
CA GLY A 102 -2.87 -36.41 1.27
C GLY A 102 -2.81 -34.94 0.76
N PRO A 103 -2.55 -33.97 1.65
CA PRO A 103 -2.57 -32.52 1.36
C PRO A 103 -1.53 -32.09 0.31
N ARG A 104 -0.47 -32.87 0.12
CA ARG A 104 0.59 -32.57 -0.86
C ARG A 104 0.07 -32.59 -2.30
N ILE A 105 -0.84 -33.50 -2.62
CA ILE A 105 -1.45 -33.66 -3.95
C ILE A 105 -2.47 -32.54 -4.21
N PHE A 106 -3.11 -32.05 -3.14
CA PHE A 106 -4.03 -30.92 -3.22
C PHE A 106 -3.30 -29.61 -3.53
N TYR A 107 -2.20 -29.32 -2.82
CA TYR A 107 -1.39 -28.13 -3.09
C TYR A 107 -0.60 -28.20 -4.41
N SER A 108 -0.29 -29.40 -4.92
CA SER A 108 0.34 -29.54 -6.23
C SER A 108 -0.63 -29.30 -7.40
N ASN A 109 -1.94 -29.33 -7.16
CA ASN A 109 -2.93 -29.02 -8.18
C ASN A 109 -3.21 -27.50 -8.24
N LEU A 110 -2.37 -26.80 -9.00
CA LEU A 110 -2.46 -25.35 -9.20
C LEU A 110 -3.71 -24.91 -9.98
N SER A 111 -4.33 -25.83 -10.71
CA SER A 111 -5.56 -25.60 -11.49
C SER A 111 -6.80 -25.43 -10.61
N GLN A 112 -6.67 -25.70 -9.31
CA GLN A 112 -7.78 -25.58 -8.41
C GLN A 112 -8.31 -24.14 -8.43
N SER A 113 -9.63 -23.98 -8.61
CA SER A 113 -10.25 -22.66 -8.74
C SER A 113 -9.94 -21.73 -7.57
N THR A 114 -9.65 -22.28 -6.38
CA THR A 114 -9.23 -21.50 -5.20
C THR A 114 -7.82 -20.93 -5.31
N GLU A 115 -6.85 -21.59 -5.98
CA GLU A 115 -5.52 -21.04 -6.25
C GLU A 115 -5.61 -19.93 -7.29
N VAL A 116 -6.29 -20.21 -8.41
CA VAL A 116 -6.51 -19.23 -9.48
C VAL A 116 -7.16 -17.97 -8.93
N LEU A 117 -8.20 -18.15 -8.09
CA LEU A 117 -8.89 -17.03 -7.46
C LEU A 117 -7.97 -16.28 -6.46
N LYS A 118 -7.14 -16.99 -5.68
CA LYS A 118 -6.17 -16.35 -4.79
C LYS A 118 -5.21 -15.42 -5.56
N TYR A 119 -4.64 -15.91 -6.66
CA TYR A 119 -3.80 -15.08 -7.53
C TYR A 119 -4.57 -13.93 -8.20
N ALA A 120 -5.84 -14.12 -8.54
CA ALA A 120 -6.67 -13.02 -9.04
C ALA A 120 -6.86 -11.92 -7.99
N PHE A 121 -7.09 -12.27 -6.72
CA PHE A 121 -7.14 -11.31 -5.62
C PHE A 121 -5.79 -10.62 -5.38
N LEU A 122 -4.67 -11.35 -5.49
CA LEU A 122 -3.32 -10.76 -5.43
C LEU A 122 -3.11 -9.71 -6.52
N VAL A 123 -3.40 -10.06 -7.78
CA VAL A 123 -3.27 -9.13 -8.93
C VAL A 123 -4.18 -7.92 -8.74
N ALA A 124 -5.42 -8.13 -8.29
CA ALA A 124 -6.34 -7.05 -8.01
C ALA A 124 -5.85 -6.15 -6.86
N ALA A 125 -5.23 -6.71 -5.82
CA ALA A 125 -4.63 -5.94 -4.73
C ALA A 125 -3.50 -5.05 -5.24
N LEU A 126 -2.62 -5.60 -6.08
CA LEU A 126 -1.53 -4.84 -6.72
C LEU A 126 -2.08 -3.71 -7.61
N LEU A 127 -3.10 -3.98 -8.42
CA LEU A 127 -3.73 -2.96 -9.27
C LEU A 127 -4.36 -1.82 -8.46
N ILE A 128 -5.08 -2.14 -7.38
CA ILE A 128 -5.68 -1.11 -6.51
C ILE A 128 -4.60 -0.34 -5.75
N GLY A 129 -3.57 -1.02 -5.23
CA GLY A 129 -2.47 -0.39 -4.51
C GLY A 129 -1.64 0.54 -5.40
N ASP A 130 -1.23 0.06 -6.58
CA ASP A 130 -0.47 0.87 -7.53
C ASP A 130 -1.33 1.99 -8.12
N GLY A 131 -2.62 1.72 -8.37
CA GLY A 131 -3.60 2.73 -8.76
C GLY A 131 -3.76 3.85 -7.72
N PHE A 132 -3.76 3.51 -6.43
CA PHE A 132 -3.77 4.49 -5.35
C PHE A 132 -2.51 5.37 -5.35
N LEU A 133 -1.32 4.79 -5.56
CA LEU A 133 -0.06 5.55 -5.67
C LEU A 133 -0.09 6.52 -6.87
N ILE A 134 -0.61 6.09 -8.01
CA ILE A 134 -0.76 6.91 -9.21
C ILE A 134 -1.75 8.05 -8.98
N HIS A 135 -2.92 7.75 -8.41
CA HIS A 135 -3.92 8.76 -8.06
C HIS A 135 -3.32 9.83 -7.13
N ARG A 136 -2.54 9.40 -6.14
CA ARG A 136 -1.84 10.31 -5.24
C ARG A 136 -0.84 11.20 -5.98
N LEU A 137 -0.04 10.62 -6.88
CA LEU A 137 0.91 11.39 -7.68
C LEU A 137 0.21 12.43 -8.56
N TRP A 138 -0.93 12.07 -9.16
CA TRP A 138 -1.75 12.96 -9.98
C TRP A 138 -2.23 14.18 -9.18
N VAL A 139 -2.75 13.93 -7.99
CA VAL A 139 -3.24 14.97 -7.08
C VAL A 139 -2.10 15.86 -6.57
N LEU A 140 -0.93 15.30 -6.27
CA LEU A 140 0.25 16.06 -5.82
C LEU A 140 0.83 17.01 -6.88
N TRP A 141 0.57 16.72 -8.15
CA TRP A 141 1.00 17.53 -9.29
C TRP A 141 -0.12 18.38 -9.90
N ASP A 142 -1.12 18.72 -9.08
CA ASP A 142 -2.21 19.61 -9.48
C ASP A 142 -2.95 19.10 -10.74
N PHE A 143 -3.22 17.80 -10.76
CA PHE A 143 -3.93 17.10 -11.82
C PHE A 143 -3.25 17.12 -13.20
N ARG A 144 -1.94 17.39 -13.27
CA ARG A 144 -1.19 17.38 -14.52
C ARG A 144 -1.01 15.95 -15.06
N THR A 145 -1.71 15.63 -16.15
CA THR A 145 -1.76 14.28 -16.73
C THR A 145 -0.42 13.78 -17.29
N ARG A 146 0.50 14.67 -17.68
CA ARG A 146 1.77 14.29 -18.31
C ARG A 146 2.64 13.35 -17.46
N ILE A 147 2.56 13.44 -16.14
CA ILE A 147 3.40 12.67 -15.20
C ILE A 147 2.82 11.27 -14.97
N ILE A 148 1.50 11.12 -15.07
CA ILE A 148 0.85 9.84 -14.83
C ILE A 148 0.82 8.93 -16.05
N ILE A 149 1.14 9.42 -17.25
CA ILE A 149 1.16 8.61 -18.47
C ILE A 149 2.07 7.39 -18.28
N PHE A 150 3.31 7.60 -17.85
CA PHE A 150 4.26 6.51 -17.66
C PHE A 150 3.77 5.45 -16.65
N PRO A 151 3.40 5.80 -15.41
CA PRO A 151 2.96 4.79 -14.45
C PRO A 151 1.58 4.19 -14.79
N THR A 152 0.73 4.87 -15.58
CA THR A 152 -0.49 4.24 -16.09
C THR A 152 -0.18 3.17 -17.15
N ILE A 153 0.83 3.36 -17.99
CA ILE A 153 1.27 2.33 -18.95
C ILE A 153 1.82 1.12 -18.21
N THR A 154 2.61 1.31 -17.15
CA THR A 154 3.11 0.19 -16.35
C THR A 154 1.99 -0.52 -15.58
N LEU A 155 0.96 0.20 -15.12
CA LEU A 155 -0.24 -0.38 -14.53
C LEU A 155 -1.04 -1.24 -15.53
N LEU A 156 -1.15 -0.78 -16.79
CA LEU A 156 -1.76 -1.59 -17.87
C LEU A 156 -0.90 -2.82 -18.19
N GLY A 157 0.42 -2.70 -18.14
CA GLY A 157 1.35 -3.82 -18.22
C GLY A 157 1.11 -4.82 -17.09
N LEU A 158 0.99 -4.35 -15.84
CA LEU A 158 0.64 -5.18 -14.69
C LEU A 158 -0.68 -5.93 -14.89
N LEU A 159 -1.71 -5.25 -15.40
CA LEU A 159 -3.00 -5.87 -15.71
C LEU A 159 -2.85 -6.99 -16.77
N GLY A 160 -2.17 -6.70 -17.89
CA GLY A 160 -1.97 -7.68 -18.95
C GLY A 160 -1.19 -8.91 -18.49
N PHE A 161 -0.09 -8.70 -17.77
CA PHE A 161 0.70 -9.80 -17.21
C PHE A 161 -0.03 -10.54 -16.09
N GLY A 162 -0.84 -9.85 -15.29
CA GLY A 162 -1.66 -10.45 -14.25
C GLY A 162 -2.78 -11.33 -14.81
N VAL A 163 -3.46 -10.89 -15.87
CA VAL A 163 -4.44 -11.72 -16.60
C VAL A 163 -3.75 -12.94 -17.19
N GLY A 164 -2.60 -12.76 -17.85
CA GLY A 164 -1.79 -13.87 -18.37
C GLY A 164 -1.40 -14.88 -17.30
N LEU A 165 -1.00 -14.41 -16.11
CA LEU A 165 -0.68 -15.25 -14.96
C LEU A 165 -1.88 -16.10 -14.51
N THR A 166 -3.04 -15.46 -14.31
CA THR A 166 -4.27 -16.16 -13.88
C THR A 166 -4.77 -17.14 -14.94
N TYR A 167 -4.68 -16.79 -16.22
CA TYR A 167 -5.05 -17.68 -17.31
C TYR A 167 -4.13 -18.90 -17.39
N GLN A 168 -2.81 -18.69 -17.29
CA GLN A 168 -1.85 -19.79 -17.28
C GLN A 168 -2.08 -20.73 -16.09
N LEU A 169 -2.45 -20.19 -14.92
CA LEU A 169 -2.82 -21.00 -13.76
C LEU A 169 -4.06 -21.87 -14.00
N SER A 170 -5.05 -21.36 -14.74
CA SER A 170 -6.27 -22.12 -15.07
C SER A 170 -6.04 -23.26 -16.08
N THR A 171 -4.97 -23.20 -16.87
CA THR A 171 -4.65 -24.21 -17.89
C THR A 171 -3.67 -25.27 -17.42
N TYR A 172 -3.03 -25.09 -16.26
CA TYR A 172 -2.12 -26.09 -15.71
C TYR A 172 -2.87 -27.36 -15.29
N THR A 173 -2.20 -28.51 -15.46
CA THR A 173 -2.69 -29.82 -15.00
C THR A 173 -1.85 -30.34 -13.82
N ALA A 174 -2.32 -31.36 -13.10
CA ALA A 174 -1.70 -31.85 -11.87
C ALA A 174 -0.25 -32.38 -12.00
N ASN A 175 0.27 -32.53 -13.23
CA ASN A 175 1.65 -32.94 -13.52
C ASN A 175 2.58 -31.77 -13.87
N ASP A 176 2.06 -30.55 -14.02
CA ASP A 176 2.86 -29.39 -14.40
C ASP A 176 3.44 -28.71 -13.15
N SER A 177 4.76 -28.48 -13.17
CA SER A 177 5.44 -27.82 -12.04
C SER A 177 5.29 -26.30 -12.08
N ILE A 178 5.18 -25.66 -10.91
CA ILE A 178 5.17 -24.18 -10.76
C ILE A 178 6.40 -23.55 -11.43
N PHE A 179 7.52 -24.28 -11.51
CA PHE A 179 8.79 -23.83 -12.08
C PHE A 179 8.84 -23.81 -13.62
N GLU A 180 7.73 -24.16 -14.26
CA GLU A 180 7.57 -24.04 -15.71
C GLU A 180 7.92 -22.64 -16.23
N SER A 181 8.51 -22.62 -17.42
CA SER A 181 9.08 -21.38 -17.97
C SER A 181 8.03 -20.30 -18.24
N ALA A 182 6.77 -20.70 -18.44
CA ALA A 182 5.65 -19.80 -18.69
C ALA A 182 5.20 -19.06 -17.42
N PHE A 183 4.94 -19.77 -16.31
CA PHE A 183 4.54 -19.15 -15.04
C PHE A 183 5.60 -18.16 -14.54
N ARG A 184 6.89 -18.53 -14.65
CA ARG A 184 8.02 -17.66 -14.30
C ARG A 184 7.96 -16.32 -15.04
N ARG A 185 7.72 -16.34 -16.36
CA ARG A 185 7.68 -15.12 -17.20
C ARG A 185 6.55 -14.20 -16.78
N TRP A 186 5.35 -14.75 -16.59
CA TRP A 186 4.19 -13.95 -16.19
C TRP A 186 4.34 -13.38 -14.78
N SER A 187 4.74 -14.20 -13.80
CA SER A 187 4.94 -13.77 -12.41
C SER A 187 6.04 -12.71 -12.27
N THR A 188 7.18 -12.92 -12.93
CA THR A 188 8.29 -11.95 -12.92
C THR A 188 7.86 -10.63 -13.58
N GLY A 189 7.04 -10.68 -14.64
CA GLY A 189 6.48 -9.50 -15.28
C GLY A 189 5.59 -8.70 -14.33
N VAL A 190 4.65 -9.36 -13.64
CA VAL A 190 3.80 -8.72 -12.61
C VAL A 190 4.65 -8.02 -11.55
N CYS A 191 5.65 -8.70 -11.00
CA CYS A 191 6.55 -8.11 -10.01
C CYS A 191 7.32 -6.91 -10.58
N PHE A 192 7.87 -7.03 -11.78
CA PHE A 192 8.65 -5.98 -12.42
C PHE A 192 7.82 -4.71 -12.66
N PHE A 193 6.64 -4.84 -13.26
CA PHE A 193 5.77 -3.67 -13.54
C PHE A 193 5.30 -2.98 -12.26
N SER A 194 4.99 -3.75 -11.21
CA SER A 194 4.61 -3.15 -9.93
C SER A 194 5.78 -2.42 -9.27
N MET A 195 6.97 -3.05 -9.22
CA MET A 195 8.18 -2.40 -8.67
C MET A 195 8.56 -1.12 -9.42
N VAL A 196 8.50 -1.12 -10.76
CA VAL A 196 8.77 0.08 -11.55
C VAL A 196 7.75 1.19 -11.22
N THR A 197 6.49 0.83 -11.04
CA THR A 197 5.42 1.79 -10.69
C THR A 197 5.67 2.40 -9.31
N ILE A 198 6.02 1.58 -8.31
CA ILE A 198 6.34 2.02 -6.96
C ILE A 198 7.57 2.93 -6.97
N LEU A 199 8.67 2.52 -7.61
CA LEU A 199 9.90 3.32 -7.67
C LEU A 199 9.69 4.65 -8.38
N TYR A 200 8.96 4.65 -9.50
CA TYR A 200 8.62 5.86 -10.24
C TYR A 200 7.78 6.83 -9.39
N THR A 201 6.68 6.33 -8.80
CA THR A 201 5.78 7.17 -8.00
C THR A 201 6.48 7.71 -6.76
N VAL A 202 7.21 6.89 -6.01
CA VAL A 202 7.97 7.33 -4.82
C VAL A 202 9.05 8.33 -5.19
N GLY A 203 9.80 8.11 -6.27
CA GLY A 203 10.83 9.04 -6.75
C GLY A 203 10.27 10.40 -7.15
N PHE A 204 9.13 10.43 -7.86
CA PHE A 204 8.48 11.69 -8.24
C PHE A 204 7.87 12.43 -7.05
N VAL A 205 7.28 11.70 -6.09
CA VAL A 205 6.80 12.29 -4.84
C VAL A 205 7.98 12.88 -4.06
N TRP A 206 9.09 12.15 -3.96
CA TRP A 206 10.31 12.63 -3.32
C TRP A 206 10.82 13.92 -3.98
N TYR A 207 10.93 13.93 -5.31
CA TYR A 207 11.39 15.10 -6.07
C TYR A 207 10.50 16.32 -5.82
N ARG A 208 9.17 16.14 -5.83
CA ARG A 208 8.21 17.21 -5.59
C ARG A 208 8.32 17.77 -4.16
N LEU A 209 8.46 16.90 -3.17
CA LEU A 209 8.64 17.31 -1.78
C LEU A 209 9.97 18.03 -1.57
N TRP A 210 11.04 17.58 -2.22
CA TRP A 210 12.34 18.24 -2.20
C TRP A 210 12.26 19.64 -2.79
N ASP A 211 11.59 19.80 -3.93
CA ASP A 211 11.43 21.08 -4.60
C ASP A 211 10.61 22.07 -3.77
N MET A 212 9.49 21.62 -3.19
CA MET A 212 8.71 22.40 -2.22
C MET A 212 9.56 22.77 -1.00
N GLY A 213 10.34 21.84 -0.46
CA GLY A 213 11.23 22.07 0.67
C GLY A 213 12.32 23.10 0.41
N ARG A 214 12.85 23.17 -0.82
CA ARG A 214 13.80 24.23 -1.21
C ARG A 214 13.17 25.62 -1.17
N VAL A 215 11.93 25.75 -1.66
CA VAL A 215 11.19 27.02 -1.59
C VAL A 215 10.94 27.40 -0.13
N LEU A 216 10.47 26.47 0.72
CA LEU A 216 10.25 26.77 2.15
C LEU A 216 11.53 27.15 2.90
N ARG A 217 12.68 26.54 2.58
CA ARG A 217 13.99 26.93 3.16
C ARG A 217 14.39 28.35 2.81
N SER A 218 14.05 28.82 1.60
CA SER A 218 14.31 30.23 1.24
C SER A 218 13.53 31.23 2.10
N PHE A 219 12.45 30.78 2.74
CA PHE A 219 11.67 31.54 3.72
C PHE A 219 12.04 31.22 5.19
N GLY A 220 13.13 30.50 5.44
CA GLY A 220 13.61 30.19 6.80
C GLY A 220 12.83 29.10 7.54
N MET A 221 11.98 28.32 6.86
CA MET A 221 11.23 27.22 7.47
C MET A 221 11.98 25.88 7.37
N GLU A 222 11.86 25.04 8.40
CA GLU A 222 12.46 23.70 8.42
C GLU A 222 11.90 22.77 7.34
N THR A 223 12.77 21.94 6.76
CA THR A 223 12.38 20.95 5.74
C THR A 223 11.65 19.74 6.29
N PRO A 224 10.71 19.17 5.52
CA PRO A 224 9.98 17.96 5.88
C PRO A 224 10.80 16.66 5.64
N ASN A 225 12.01 16.55 6.19
CA ASN A 225 12.85 15.35 6.06
C ASN A 225 12.16 14.09 6.64
N THR A 226 11.34 14.26 7.67
CA THR A 226 10.57 13.17 8.30
C THR A 226 9.60 12.51 7.31
N ILE A 227 8.93 13.30 6.46
CA ILE A 227 7.97 12.77 5.48
C ILE A 227 8.69 11.94 4.43
N LEU A 228 9.86 12.39 3.97
CA LEU A 228 10.68 11.65 3.00
C LEU A 228 11.11 10.29 3.54
N ARG A 229 11.55 10.23 4.80
CA ARG A 229 11.96 8.96 5.43
C ARG A 229 10.81 7.96 5.49
N ILE A 230 9.60 8.41 5.84
CA ILE A 230 8.43 7.53 5.93
C ILE A 230 8.00 7.02 4.55
N LEU A 231 8.13 7.84 3.50
CA LEU A 231 7.83 7.40 2.13
C LEU A 231 8.75 6.27 1.68
N ILE A 232 10.05 6.40 1.98
CA ILE A 232 11.05 5.38 1.67
C ILE A 232 10.77 4.10 2.48
N ASP A 233 10.49 4.25 3.77
CA ASP A 233 10.18 3.13 4.67
C ASP A 233 8.93 2.36 4.21
N SER A 234 7.88 3.09 3.78
CA SER A 234 6.65 2.50 3.26
C SER A 234 6.87 1.81 1.91
N ALA A 235 7.72 2.37 1.04
CA ALA A 235 8.07 1.75 -0.24
C ALA A 235 8.86 0.44 -0.04
N ALA A 236 9.75 0.41 0.95
CA ALA A 236 10.51 -0.79 1.31
C ALA A 236 9.59 -1.93 1.76
N LEU A 237 8.52 -1.62 2.53
CA LEU A 237 7.54 -2.63 2.95
C LEU A 237 6.88 -3.37 1.78
N VAL A 238 6.68 -2.72 0.63
CA VAL A 238 6.09 -3.38 -0.55
C VAL A 238 7.16 -4.09 -1.39
N ALA A 239 8.36 -3.52 -1.48
CA ALA A 239 9.45 -4.08 -2.29
C ALA A 239 10.03 -5.37 -1.69
N VAL A 240 10.12 -5.48 -0.36
CA VAL A 240 10.71 -6.64 0.34
C VAL A 240 10.04 -7.97 -0.02
N PRO A 241 8.71 -8.16 0.11
CA PRO A 241 8.07 -9.44 -0.21
C PRO A 241 8.16 -9.78 -1.71
N GLY A 242 8.11 -8.78 -2.59
CA GLY A 242 8.29 -8.98 -4.04
C GLY A 242 9.71 -9.43 -4.40
N LEU A 243 10.74 -8.80 -3.82
CA LEU A 243 12.13 -9.22 -3.98
C LEU A 243 12.36 -10.61 -3.40
N PHE A 244 11.83 -10.89 -2.21
CA PHE A 244 11.91 -12.19 -1.58
C PHE A 244 11.28 -13.28 -2.46
N HIS A 245 10.12 -13.00 -3.07
CA HIS A 245 9.49 -13.89 -4.03
C HIS A 245 10.40 -14.17 -5.23
N VAL A 246 10.91 -13.14 -5.91
CA VAL A 246 11.75 -13.32 -7.10
C VAL A 246 13.04 -14.09 -6.79
N ILE A 247 13.69 -13.80 -5.67
CA ILE A 247 14.91 -14.49 -5.25
C ILE A 247 14.61 -15.96 -4.94
N SER A 248 13.58 -16.23 -4.14
CA SER A 248 13.20 -17.60 -3.78
C SER A 248 12.78 -18.42 -5.00
N TYR A 249 12.10 -17.78 -5.96
CA TYR A 249 11.70 -18.39 -7.23
C TYR A 249 12.91 -18.75 -8.09
N GLN A 250 13.90 -17.87 -8.21
CA GLN A 250 15.14 -18.16 -8.96
C GLN A 250 15.96 -19.29 -8.32
N CYS A 251 15.90 -19.42 -7.00
CA CYS A 251 16.52 -20.53 -6.29
C CYS A 251 15.72 -21.85 -6.40
N GLY A 252 14.55 -21.87 -7.04
CA GLY A 252 13.71 -23.05 -7.17
C GLY A 252 13.08 -23.51 -5.85
N SER A 253 12.88 -22.60 -4.89
CA SER A 253 12.39 -22.93 -3.55
C SER A 253 10.89 -22.64 -3.41
N ASP A 254 10.17 -23.58 -2.78
CA ASP A 254 8.75 -23.44 -2.44
C ASP A 254 8.46 -22.27 -1.47
N LEU A 255 9.50 -21.70 -0.86
CA LEU A 255 9.41 -20.50 0.00
C LEU A 255 8.87 -19.26 -0.73
N GLN A 256 8.90 -19.26 -2.06
CA GLN A 256 8.32 -18.21 -2.89
C GLN A 256 6.84 -17.90 -2.56
N VAL A 257 6.10 -18.88 -2.01
CA VAL A 257 4.70 -18.74 -1.60
C VAL A 257 4.56 -17.73 -0.46
N ILE A 258 5.51 -17.69 0.48
CA ILE A 258 5.48 -16.74 1.60
C ILE A 258 5.55 -15.30 1.07
N GLY A 259 6.42 -15.04 0.09
CA GLY A 259 6.55 -13.71 -0.51
C GLY A 259 5.27 -13.25 -1.20
N ILE A 260 4.63 -14.15 -1.96
CA ILE A 260 3.35 -13.87 -2.62
C ILE A 260 2.26 -13.58 -1.58
N ASP A 261 2.07 -14.47 -0.61
CA ASP A 261 0.96 -14.40 0.33
C ASP A 261 1.09 -13.21 1.29
N CYS A 262 2.31 -12.80 1.61
CA CYS A 262 2.56 -11.60 2.42
C CYS A 262 2.43 -10.28 1.63
N THR A 263 2.45 -10.32 0.29
CA THR A 263 2.44 -9.09 -0.53
C THR A 263 1.17 -8.25 -0.35
N PRO A 264 -0.05 -8.79 -0.45
CA PRO A 264 -1.28 -8.01 -0.26
C PRO A 264 -1.40 -7.29 1.08
N PRO A 265 -1.17 -7.93 2.26
CA PRO A 265 -1.27 -7.22 3.52
C PRO A 265 -0.14 -6.19 3.70
N MET A 266 1.09 -6.45 3.22
CA MET A 266 2.19 -5.46 3.29
C MET A 266 1.92 -4.24 2.42
N LEU A 267 1.37 -4.44 1.21
CA LEU A 267 0.88 -3.36 0.34
C LEU A 267 -0.19 -2.53 1.04
N GLY A 268 -1.14 -3.21 1.71
CA GLY A 268 -2.16 -2.57 2.53
C GLY A 268 -1.57 -1.70 3.64
N ILE A 269 -0.65 -2.23 4.43
CA ILE A 269 0.01 -1.53 5.54
C ILE A 269 0.74 -0.29 5.01
N SER A 270 1.54 -0.44 3.94
CA SER A 270 2.27 0.66 3.32
C SER A 270 1.34 1.82 2.89
N ASN A 271 0.26 1.49 2.19
CA ASN A 271 -0.71 2.47 1.74
C ASN A 271 -1.41 3.19 2.91
N LEU A 272 -1.73 2.49 4.00
CA LEU A 272 -2.33 3.10 5.18
C LEU A 272 -1.36 3.99 5.96
N LEU A 273 -0.09 3.60 6.11
CA LEU A 273 0.92 4.42 6.77
C LEU A 273 1.09 5.78 6.08
N ILE A 274 1.09 5.77 4.74
CA ILE A 274 1.10 6.98 3.93
C ILE A 274 -0.15 7.85 4.20
N GLN A 275 -1.34 7.25 4.24
CA GLN A 275 -2.58 7.98 4.49
C GLN A 275 -2.63 8.61 5.89
N ILE A 276 -2.28 7.85 6.94
CA ILE A 276 -2.26 8.34 8.34
C ILE A 276 -1.35 9.57 8.46
N ARG A 277 -0.19 9.56 7.82
CA ARG A 277 0.72 10.72 7.84
C ARG A 277 0.16 11.93 7.11
N LEU A 278 -0.52 11.73 5.97
CA LEU A 278 -1.22 12.82 5.30
C LEU A 278 -2.28 13.44 6.22
N HIS A 279 -3.05 12.63 6.93
CA HIS A 279 -4.04 13.12 7.90
C HIS A 279 -3.40 13.90 9.06
N TRP A 280 -2.25 13.43 9.57
CA TRP A 280 -1.52 14.12 10.64
C TRP A 280 -0.98 15.48 10.20
N ASN A 281 -0.31 15.53 9.04
CA ASN A 281 0.28 16.77 8.50
C ASN A 281 -0.81 17.83 8.25
N LEU A 282 -1.98 17.41 7.76
CA LEU A 282 -3.12 18.32 7.60
C LEU A 282 -3.67 18.84 8.93
N ALA A 283 -3.59 18.06 10.02
CA ALA A 283 -3.98 18.51 11.35
C ALA A 283 -3.01 19.58 11.88
N GLU A 284 -1.71 19.35 11.72
CA GLU A 284 -0.65 20.27 12.15
C GLU A 284 -0.71 21.61 11.41
N GLN A 285 -0.90 21.59 10.07
CA GLN A 285 -1.07 22.79 9.27
C GLN A 285 -2.30 23.63 9.68
N ARG A 286 -3.38 22.97 10.11
CA ARG A 286 -4.58 23.66 10.62
C ARG A 286 -4.34 24.26 12.00
N ALA A 287 -3.66 23.53 12.89
CA ALA A 287 -3.30 24.06 14.20
C ALA A 287 -2.43 25.32 14.07
N ALA A 288 -1.45 25.29 13.16
CA ALA A 288 -0.61 26.45 12.87
C ALA A 288 -1.39 27.62 12.23
N SER A 289 -2.27 27.34 11.26
CA SER A 289 -3.12 28.36 10.63
C SER A 289 -4.09 29.00 11.63
N GLY A 290 -4.76 28.20 12.46
CA GLY A 290 -5.70 28.68 13.48
C GLY A 290 -5.01 29.50 14.57
N ALA A 291 -3.79 29.12 14.98
CA ALA A 291 -2.98 29.92 15.90
C ALA A 291 -2.64 31.30 15.28
N THR A 292 -2.28 31.33 13.99
CA THR A 292 -1.94 32.57 13.28
C THR A 292 -3.16 33.48 13.12
N GLU A 293 -4.33 32.90 12.85
CA GLU A 293 -5.59 33.65 12.73
C GLU A 293 -6.01 34.26 14.08
N ASN A 294 -5.94 33.48 15.17
CA ASN A 294 -6.19 33.97 16.52
C ASN A 294 -5.24 35.11 16.95
N ILE A 295 -3.96 35.05 16.56
CA ILE A 295 -2.99 36.13 16.82
C ILE A 295 -3.36 37.39 16.03
N LYS A 296 -3.79 37.27 14.77
CA LYS A 296 -4.26 38.42 13.98
C LYS A 296 -5.52 39.04 14.60
N PHE A 297 -6.49 38.22 15.01
CA PHE A 297 -7.70 38.71 15.68
C PHE A 297 -7.38 39.40 17.00
N ALA A 298 -6.51 38.83 17.84
CA ALA A 298 -6.07 39.45 19.09
C ALA A 298 -5.30 40.76 18.87
N THR A 299 -4.52 40.87 17.79
CA THR A 299 -3.81 42.10 17.43
C THR A 299 -4.77 43.18 16.95
N VAL A 300 -5.80 42.83 16.17
CA VAL A 300 -6.82 43.77 15.67
C VAL A 300 -7.71 44.27 16.81
N THR A 301 -8.15 43.39 17.72
CA THR A 301 -8.93 43.81 18.90
C THR A 301 -8.09 44.62 19.88
N GLY A 302 -6.81 44.25 20.09
CA GLY A 302 -5.89 45.03 20.91
C GLY A 302 -5.62 46.44 20.35
N LYS A 303 -5.55 46.59 19.01
CA LYS A 303 -5.38 47.89 18.36
C LYS A 303 -6.64 48.75 18.44
N SER A 304 -7.82 48.15 18.24
CA SER A 304 -9.11 48.83 18.42
C SER A 304 -9.33 49.30 19.87
N GLN A 305 -8.86 48.55 20.87
CA GLN A 305 -8.96 48.94 22.28
C GLN A 305 -7.94 50.05 22.65
N GLY A 306 -6.78 50.08 21.98
CA GLY A 306 -5.76 51.11 22.13
C GLY A 306 -6.18 52.47 21.55
N ASP A 307 -6.80 52.47 20.37
CA ASP A 307 -7.25 53.69 19.71
C ASP A 307 -8.43 54.36 20.46
N VAL A 308 -9.36 53.58 21.03
CA VAL A 308 -10.47 54.10 21.86
C VAL A 308 -9.97 54.75 23.17
N ASN A 309 -8.89 54.22 23.76
CA ASN A 309 -8.32 54.79 24.99
C ASN A 309 -7.53 56.09 24.73
N LEU A 310 -6.95 56.25 23.54
CA LEU A 310 -6.24 57.48 23.15
C LEU A 310 -7.22 58.61 22.83
N GLU A 311 -8.35 58.32 22.17
CA GLU A 311 -9.39 59.31 21.86
C GLU A 311 -10.10 59.83 23.14
N SER A 312 -10.25 58.98 24.16
CA SER A 312 -10.81 59.38 25.47
C SER A 312 -9.87 60.29 26.30
N ARG A 313 -8.56 60.25 26.04
CA ARG A 313 -7.54 61.04 26.75
C ARG A 313 -7.27 62.40 26.12
N SER A 314 -7.64 62.60 24.85
CA SER A 314 -7.54 63.90 24.17
C SER A 314 -8.76 64.81 24.35
N ALA A 315 -9.82 64.32 25.02
CA ALA A 315 -11.08 65.04 25.24
C ALA A 315 -11.22 65.68 26.63
N CYS A 316 -10.14 65.75 27.42
CA CYS A 316 -10.09 66.40 28.72
C CYS A 316 -8.94 67.40 28.77
#